data_AF-A0A353HU64-F1
#
_entry.id   AF-A0A353HU64-F1
#
_cell.length_a   1.000
_cell.length_b   1.000
_cell.length_c   1.000
_cell.angle_alpha   90.00
_cell.angle_beta   90.00
_cell.angle_gamma   90.00
#
_symmetry.space_group_name_H-M   'P 1'
#
loop_
_entity.id
_entity.type
_entity.pdbx_description
1 polymer ?
#
loop_
_entity_poly.entity_id
_entity_poly.type
_entity_poly.pdbx_seq_one_letter_code
_entity_poly.pdbx_strand_id
1 'polypeptide(L)'
;MPIKISQHFDSGAIEVVSAENPKQIDLNLRRDNNADIHQWFHFRLQGARGQACTIRFLNAGQATYPKGFEDYQVAASYDTENW
;
A
#
# COMPACT_ATOMS: atom_id res chain seq x y z
N MET A 1 2.32 8.85 -18.30
CA MET A 1 3.47 8.58 -17.41
C MET A 1 3.29 7.21 -16.80
N PRO A 2 4.36 6.42 -16.59
CA PRO A 2 4.25 5.13 -15.92
C PRO A 2 3.83 5.32 -14.45
N ILE A 3 3.17 4.31 -13.88
CA ILE A 3 2.85 4.26 -12.45
C ILE A 3 4.15 4.06 -11.68
N LYS A 4 4.29 4.81 -10.58
CA LYS A 4 5.42 4.67 -9.66
C LYS A 4 4.90 4.61 -8.23
N ILE A 5 5.42 3.65 -7.47
CA ILE A 5 5.17 3.55 -6.04
C ILE A 5 6.48 3.83 -5.30
N SER A 6 6.40 4.66 -4.26
CA SER A 6 7.55 5.04 -3.43
C SER A 6 7.17 5.02 -1.96
N GLN A 7 8.17 4.75 -1.11
CA GLN A 7 8.00 4.59 0.34
C GLN A 7 9.22 5.08 1.14
N HIS A 8 10.21 5.71 0.49
CA HIS A 8 11.40 6.23 1.14
C HIS A 8 11.11 7.61 1.75
N PHE A 9 10.28 7.63 2.78
CA PHE A 9 9.88 8.79 3.58
C PHE A 9 9.47 8.32 4.99
N ASP A 10 9.25 9.27 5.91
CA ASP A 10 8.87 8.94 7.28
C ASP A 10 7.58 8.11 7.33
N SER A 11 7.56 7.06 8.16
CA SER A 11 6.53 6.01 8.25
C SER A 11 6.31 5.16 6.99
N GLY A 12 7.04 5.39 5.90
CA GLY A 12 6.89 4.64 4.65
C GLY A 12 7.20 3.14 4.81
N ALA A 13 6.25 2.31 4.39
CA ALA A 13 6.34 0.85 4.48
C ALA A 13 5.46 0.20 3.41
N ILE A 14 6.10 -0.37 2.38
CA ILE A 14 5.45 -1.25 1.41
C ILE A 14 6.50 -2.05 0.63
N GLU A 15 6.10 -3.21 0.11
CA GLU A 15 6.83 -3.95 -0.91
C GLU A 15 6.03 -3.96 -2.23
N VAL A 16 6.68 -3.60 -3.33
CA VAL A 16 6.05 -3.59 -4.65
C VAL A 16 6.32 -4.93 -5.34
N VAL A 17 5.27 -5.68 -5.64
CA VAL A 17 5.34 -6.93 -6.43
C VAL A 17 5.20 -6.59 -7.91
N SER A 18 4.17 -5.83 -8.28
CA SER A 18 3.98 -5.30 -9.63
C SER A 18 3.17 -4.01 -9.61
N ALA A 19 3.55 -3.04 -10.47
CA ALA A 19 2.85 -1.78 -10.65
C ALA A 19 2.75 -1.37 -12.13
N GLU A 20 2.77 -2.36 -13.03
CA GLU A 20 2.77 -2.12 -14.49
C GLU A 20 1.38 -1.76 -15.04
N ASN A 21 0.31 -2.20 -14.36
CA ASN A 21 -1.07 -2.00 -14.80
C ASN A 21 -1.91 -1.32 -13.69
N PRO A 22 -2.55 -0.17 -13.94
CA PRO A 22 -3.41 0.50 -12.95
C PRO A 22 -4.54 -0.41 -12.44
N LYS A 23 -5.09 -1.27 -13.30
CA LYS A 23 -6.20 -2.17 -12.93
C LYS A 23 -5.74 -3.38 -12.11
N GLN A 24 -4.44 -3.53 -11.89
CA GLN A 24 -3.86 -4.59 -11.06
C GLN A 24 -2.48 -4.16 -10.56
N ILE A 25 -2.47 -3.50 -9.40
CA ILE A 25 -1.27 -3.15 -8.66
C ILE A 25 -1.15 -4.14 -7.50
N ASP A 26 -0.06 -4.89 -7.46
CA ASP A 26 0.16 -5.96 -6.50
C ASP A 26 1.27 -5.55 -5.52
N LEU A 27 0.93 -5.57 -4.23
CA LEU A 27 1.78 -5.15 -3.13
C LEU A 27 1.83 -6.22 -2.05
N ASN A 28 2.89 -6.17 -1.24
CA ASN A 28 2.98 -6.87 0.03
C ASN A 28 3.12 -5.85 1.17
N LEU A 29 2.50 -6.17 2.30
CA LEU A 29 2.80 -5.55 3.59
C LEU A 29 4.24 -5.91 3.96
N ARG A 30 5.09 -4.91 4.19
CA ARG A 30 6.48 -5.09 4.62
C ARG A 30 6.48 -5.52 6.10
N ARG A 31 7.37 -6.44 6.47
CA ARG A 31 7.63 -6.78 7.88
C ARG A 31 8.27 -5.61 8.61
N ASP A 32 7.97 -5.51 9.89
CA ASP A 32 8.66 -4.59 10.77
C ASP A 32 10.13 -5.00 10.92
N ASN A 33 11.02 -4.03 11.02
CA ASN A 33 12.46 -4.26 10.94
C ASN A 33 13.02 -5.18 12.04
N ASN A 34 12.32 -5.30 13.18
CA ASN A 34 12.79 -6.07 14.34
C ASN A 34 11.68 -6.85 15.05
N ALA A 35 10.61 -7.19 14.33
CA ALA A 35 9.48 -7.96 14.87
C ALA A 35 8.79 -8.76 13.76
N ASP A 36 8.27 -9.94 14.11
CA ASP A 36 7.50 -10.79 13.17
C ASP A 36 6.06 -10.27 12.98
N ILE A 37 5.87 -8.95 12.99
CA ILE A 37 4.60 -8.29 12.75
C ILE A 37 4.61 -7.57 11.40
N HIS A 38 3.45 -7.53 10.77
CA HIS A 38 3.20 -6.73 9.57
C HIS A 38 1.71 -6.44 9.51
N GLN A 39 1.36 -5.16 9.46
CA GLN A 39 -0.01 -4.68 9.38
C GLN A 39 -0.02 -3.28 8.77
N TRP A 40 0.89 -2.44 9.24
CA TRP A 40 1.07 -1.06 8.77
C TRP A 40 1.49 -1.03 7.30
N PHE A 41 0.94 -0.06 6.57
CA PHE A 41 1.37 0.30 5.24
C PHE A 41 1.26 1.81 5.07
N HIS A 42 2.23 2.39 4.36
CA HIS A 42 2.16 3.78 3.92
C HIS A 42 3.06 3.93 2.70
N PHE A 43 2.47 4.34 1.58
CA PHE A 43 3.15 4.49 0.32
C PHE A 43 2.55 5.63 -0.50
N ARG A 44 3.34 6.16 -1.43
CA ARG A 44 2.91 7.17 -2.39
C ARG A 44 2.80 6.54 -3.77
N LEU A 45 1.62 6.68 -4.39
CA LEU A 45 1.38 6.31 -5.78
C LEU A 45 1.42 7.56 -6.67
N GLN A 46 2.17 7.50 -7.76
CA GLN A 46 2.33 8.58 -8.73
C GLN A 46 2.03 8.08 -10.14
N GLY A 47 1.63 9.00 -11.03
CA GLY A 47 1.41 8.70 -12.46
C GLY A 47 0.02 8.19 -12.83
N ALA A 48 -0.90 8.02 -11.88
CA ALA A 48 -2.26 7.51 -12.11
C ALA A 48 -3.38 8.57 -12.09
N ARG A 49 -3.07 9.85 -12.40
CA ARG A 49 -4.10 10.90 -12.45
C ARG A 49 -5.22 10.51 -13.42
N GLY A 50 -6.46 10.56 -12.95
CA GLY A 50 -7.65 10.23 -13.76
C GLY A 50 -7.79 8.76 -14.12
N GLN A 51 -7.03 7.86 -13.50
CA GLN A 51 -7.10 6.42 -13.74
C GLN A 51 -7.64 5.73 -12.49
N ALA A 52 -8.63 4.87 -12.67
CA ALA A 52 -9.07 3.98 -11.60
C ALA A 52 -7.98 2.95 -11.34
N CYS A 53 -7.57 2.82 -10.08
CA CYS A 53 -6.55 1.87 -9.65
C CYS A 53 -7.15 0.78 -8.77
N THR A 54 -6.75 -0.47 -9.04
CA THR A 54 -7.04 -1.61 -8.17
C THR A 54 -5.74 -2.01 -7.50
N ILE A 55 -5.65 -1.83 -6.19
CA ILE A 55 -4.47 -2.15 -5.39
C ILE A 55 -4.79 -3.36 -4.52
N ARG A 56 -3.94 -4.39 -4.56
CA ARG A 56 -4.12 -5.64 -3.82
C ARG A 56 -2.93 -5.88 -2.92
N PHE A 57 -3.19 -6.18 -1.66
CA PHE A 57 -2.21 -6.67 -0.71
C PHE A 57 -2.23 -8.20 -0.71
N LEU A 58 -1.26 -8.83 -1.37
CA LEU A 58 -1.27 -10.29 -1.60
C LEU A 58 -1.07 -11.10 -0.32
N ASN A 59 -0.41 -10.51 0.68
CA ASN A 59 -0.14 -11.13 1.98
C ASN A 59 -1.01 -10.58 3.12
N ALA A 60 -2.09 -9.84 2.86
CA ALA A 60 -2.95 -9.29 3.92
C ALA A 60 -3.53 -10.37 4.86
N GLY A 61 -3.80 -11.56 4.34
CA GLY A 61 -4.26 -12.71 5.13
C GLY A 61 -3.22 -13.27 6.11
N GLN A 62 -1.95 -12.89 5.96
CA GLN A 62 -0.83 -13.29 6.82
C GLN A 62 -0.46 -12.21 7.84
N ALA A 63 -1.12 -11.04 7.78
CA ALA A 63 -0.87 -9.91 8.66
C ALA A 63 -1.04 -10.29 10.13
N THR A 64 -0.55 -9.44 11.04
CA THR A 64 -0.67 -9.68 12.48
C THR A 64 -2.13 -9.75 12.94
N TYR A 65 -2.99 -8.93 12.33
CA TYR A 65 -4.44 -8.93 12.56
C TYR A 65 -5.19 -9.01 11.22
N PRO A 66 -5.29 -10.20 10.60
CA PRO A 66 -5.92 -10.34 9.27
C PRO A 66 -7.40 -9.93 9.27
N LYS A 67 -8.11 -10.25 10.36
CA LYS A 67 -9.50 -9.83 10.57
C LYS A 67 -9.67 -8.32 10.67
N GLY A 68 -8.60 -7.57 10.95
CA GLY A 68 -8.62 -6.11 10.93
C GLY A 68 -8.85 -5.52 9.55
N PHE A 69 -8.81 -6.33 8.48
CA PHE A 69 -9.16 -5.91 7.13
C PHE A 69 -10.64 -6.18 6.76
N GLU A 70 -11.38 -6.91 7.60
CA GLU A 70 -12.83 -7.08 7.41
C GLU A 70 -13.51 -5.73 7.68
N ASP A 71 -14.38 -5.28 6.76
CA ASP A 71 -15.09 -3.99 6.78
C ASP A 71 -14.19 -2.73 6.89
N TYR A 72 -12.87 -2.89 6.74
CA TYR A 72 -11.91 -1.80 6.80
C TYR A 72 -11.87 -1.00 5.50
N GLN A 73 -11.71 0.32 5.64
CA GLN A 73 -11.46 1.24 4.54
C GLN A 73 -10.11 1.93 4.72
N VAL A 74 -9.32 1.99 3.65
CA VAL A 74 -8.01 2.66 3.65
C VAL A 74 -8.20 4.18 3.70
N ALA A 75 -7.31 4.88 4.40
CA ALA A 75 -7.18 6.33 4.28
C ALA A 75 -6.27 6.70 3.10
N ALA A 76 -6.51 7.85 2.47
CA ALA A 76 -5.67 8.34 1.38
C ALA A 76 -5.62 9.86 1.37
N SER A 77 -4.44 10.41 1.08
CA SER A 77 -4.23 11.85 1.03
C SER A 77 -3.51 12.27 -0.25
N TYR A 78 -3.86 13.45 -0.77
CA TYR A 78 -3.15 14.10 -1.87
C TYR A 78 -2.12 15.15 -1.40
N ASP A 79 -2.20 15.60 -0.15
CA ASP A 79 -1.44 16.73 0.41
C ASP A 79 -0.71 16.40 1.73
N THR A 80 -0.91 15.20 2.27
CA THR A 80 -0.42 14.70 3.58
C THR A 80 -1.01 15.40 4.81
N GLU A 81 -1.97 16.31 4.62
CA GLU A 81 -2.65 17.06 5.68
C GLU A 81 -4.10 16.57 5.87
N ASN A 82 -4.81 16.32 4.76
CA ASN A 82 -6.20 15.88 4.73
C ASN A 82 -6.27 14.42 4.27
N TRP A 83 -6.93 13.56 5.05
CA TRP A 83 -6.95 12.10 4.88
C TRP A 83 -8.37 11.54 4.82
#